data_AF-A0A532UIL0-F1
#
_entry.id   AF-A0A532UIL0-F1
#
_cell.length_a   1.000
_cell.length_b   1.000
_cell.length_c   1.000
_cell.angle_alpha   90.00
_cell.angle_beta   90.00
_cell.angle_gamma   90.00
#
_symmetry.space_group_name_H-M   'P 1'
#
loop_
_entity.id
_entity.type
_entity.pdbx_description
1 polymer ?
#
loop_
_entity_poly.entity_id
_entity_poly.type
_entity_poly.pdbx_seq_one_letter_code
_entity_poly.pdbx_strand_id
1 'polypeptide(L)'
;MDGQKGWAKDRSKIEMERLIVNGGNRLEGIVTLSGAKNAALPILIASLLCDDEVILENVPDIEDIQTMTELIRELSIKIRREGRKIFIFPDKSPPEKIPEKLAKK
;
A
#
# COMPACT_ATOMS: atom_id res chain seq x y z
N MET A 1 39.32 16.80 -4.37
CA MET A 1 38.33 16.61 -3.29
C MET A 1 37.10 17.41 -3.69
N ASP A 2 36.29 16.78 -4.52
CA ASP A 2 35.15 17.39 -5.19
C ASP A 2 33.93 16.59 -4.73
N GLY A 3 33.05 17.21 -3.97
CA GLY A 3 32.03 16.48 -3.23
C GLY A 3 31.25 17.36 -2.28
N GLN A 4 30.47 18.28 -2.85
CA GLN A 4 29.27 18.85 -2.23
C GLN A 4 28.54 19.75 -3.26
N LYS A 5 27.91 19.14 -4.26
CA LYS A 5 26.89 19.79 -5.11
C LYS A 5 25.77 18.78 -5.37
N GLY A 6 24.56 19.07 -4.92
CA GLY A 6 23.41 18.27 -5.35
C GLY A 6 22.06 18.45 -4.65
N TRP A 7 21.93 19.27 -3.60
CA TRP A 7 20.69 19.27 -2.78
C TRP A 7 19.88 20.58 -2.83
N ALA A 8 20.34 21.60 -3.56
CA ALA A 8 19.56 22.81 -3.80
C ALA A 8 18.77 22.67 -5.11
N LYS A 9 17.71 21.87 -5.12
CA LYS A 9 16.65 22.02 -6.13
C LYS A 9 15.70 23.11 -5.65
N ASP A 10 15.41 24.05 -6.54
CA ASP A 10 14.49 25.16 -6.38
C ASP A 10 13.14 24.67 -5.80
N ARG A 11 12.74 25.23 -4.64
CA ARG A 11 11.49 24.91 -3.93
C ARG A 11 10.28 25.67 -4.48
N SER A 12 10.44 26.45 -5.56
CA SER A 12 9.41 27.33 -6.11
C SER A 12 8.19 26.62 -6.73
N LYS A 13 8.22 25.28 -6.88
CA LYS A 13 7.13 24.49 -7.50
C LYS A 13 6.82 23.17 -6.79
N ILE A 14 6.74 23.17 -5.47
CA ILE A 14 6.01 22.09 -4.76
C ILE A 14 4.63 22.63 -4.45
N GLU A 15 3.64 22.25 -5.26
CA GLU A 15 2.24 22.49 -4.96
C GLU A 15 1.85 21.56 -3.81
N MET A 16 1.91 22.06 -2.57
CA MET A 16 1.52 21.28 -1.38
C MET A 16 0.01 21.31 -1.21
N GLU A 17 -0.60 20.14 -1.13
CA GLU A 17 -1.96 19.99 -0.63
C GLU A 17 -2.02 20.50 0.82
N ARG A 18 -3.09 21.24 1.16
CA ARG A 18 -3.27 21.81 2.49
C ARG A 18 -4.67 21.51 3.00
N LEU A 19 -4.75 20.96 4.20
CA LEU A 19 -5.98 20.88 4.98
C LEU A 19 -6.03 22.06 5.94
N ILE A 20 -6.97 22.98 5.76
CA ILE A 20 -7.18 24.14 6.64
C ILE A 20 -8.27 23.78 7.65
N VAL A 21 -7.93 23.72 8.94
CA VAL A 21 -8.88 23.43 10.02
C VAL A 21 -9.27 24.73 10.72
N ASN A 22 -10.56 25.09 10.64
CA ASN A 22 -11.13 26.21 11.39
C ASN A 22 -11.76 25.69 12.69
N GLY A 23 -11.22 26.12 13.82
CA GLY A 23 -11.73 25.72 15.14
C GLY A 23 -13.06 26.39 15.52
N GLY A 24 -13.49 26.18 16.77
CA GLY A 24 -14.66 26.85 17.36
C GLY A 24 -15.92 25.99 17.50
N ASN A 25 -15.96 24.81 16.87
CA ASN A 25 -17.09 23.88 16.97
C ASN A 25 -16.69 22.61 17.72
N ARG A 26 -17.52 22.16 18.68
CA ARG A 26 -17.40 20.83 19.27
C ARG A 26 -17.83 19.77 18.26
N LEU A 27 -17.09 18.67 18.18
CA LEU A 27 -17.46 17.52 17.37
C LEU A 27 -18.54 16.70 18.11
N GLU A 28 -19.66 16.47 17.47
CA GLU A 28 -20.76 15.63 17.97
C GLU A 28 -21.23 14.69 16.85
N GLY A 29 -21.37 13.40 17.15
CA GLY A 29 -21.79 12.39 16.19
C GLY A 29 -21.10 11.04 16.39
N ILE A 30 -21.31 10.14 15.44
CA ILE A 30 -20.75 8.79 15.41
C ILE A 30 -19.92 8.63 14.14
N VAL A 31 -18.73 8.05 14.27
CA VAL A 31 -17.88 7.68 13.13
C VAL A 31 -17.57 6.19 13.18
N THR A 32 -17.65 5.53 12.04
CA THR A 32 -17.22 4.14 11.90
C THR A 32 -15.73 4.10 11.58
N LEU A 33 -14.94 3.47 12.45
CA LEU A 33 -13.51 3.31 12.22
C LEU A 33 -13.24 2.28 11.12
N SER A 34 -12.24 2.54 10.29
CA SER A 34 -11.66 1.56 9.38
C SER A 34 -10.80 0.57 10.16
N GLY A 35 -10.45 -0.57 9.54
CA GLY A 35 -9.52 -1.52 10.16
C GLY A 35 -8.13 -0.93 10.39
N ALA A 36 -7.37 -1.57 11.28
CA ALA A 36 -6.06 -1.08 11.70
C ALA A 36 -4.99 -1.40 10.65
N LYS A 37 -4.33 -0.36 10.11
CA LYS A 37 -3.20 -0.51 9.18
C LYS A 37 -2.14 -1.50 9.68
N ASN A 38 -1.72 -1.31 10.93
CA ASN A 38 -0.60 -2.05 11.51
C ASN A 38 -0.94 -3.53 11.76
N ALA A 39 -2.22 -3.90 11.73
CA ALA A 39 -2.65 -5.30 11.69
C ALA A 39 -2.80 -5.78 10.23
N ALA A 40 -3.39 -4.96 9.37
CA ALA A 40 -3.67 -5.32 7.98
C ALA A 40 -2.40 -5.60 7.17
N LEU A 41 -1.33 -4.81 7.31
CA LEU A 41 -0.08 -5.00 6.57
C LEU A 41 0.60 -6.36 6.84
N PRO A 42 0.89 -6.76 8.09
CA PRO A 42 1.51 -8.06 8.34
C PRO A 42 0.58 -9.22 7.98
N ILE A 43 -0.73 -9.08 8.17
CA ILE A 43 -1.70 -10.11 7.76
C ILE A 43 -1.71 -10.27 6.23
N LEU A 44 -1.66 -9.16 5.49
CA LEU A 44 -1.58 -9.18 4.02
C LEU A 44 -0.33 -9.93 3.54
N ILE A 45 0.82 -9.71 4.16
CA ILE A 45 2.03 -10.47 3.81
C ILE A 45 1.92 -11.94 4.24
N ALA A 46 1.42 -12.21 5.44
CA ALA A 46 1.26 -13.57 5.94
C ALA A 46 0.30 -14.39 5.06
N SER A 47 -0.70 -13.76 4.44
CA SER A 47 -1.64 -14.41 3.52
C SER A 47 -0.96 -15.05 2.31
N LEU A 48 0.23 -14.58 1.93
CA LEU A 48 1.00 -15.15 0.82
C LEU A 48 1.56 -16.54 1.14
N LEU A 49 1.56 -16.94 2.42
CA LEU A 49 2.00 -18.26 2.87
C LEU A 49 0.87 -19.31 2.82
N CYS A 50 -0.36 -18.89 2.53
CA CYS A 50 -1.50 -19.79 2.46
C CYS A 50 -1.57 -20.51 1.11
N ASP A 51 -1.94 -21.79 1.15
CA ASP A 51 -2.13 -22.62 -0.04
C ASP A 51 -3.45 -22.36 -0.79
N ASP A 52 -4.43 -21.80 -0.08
CA ASP A 52 -5.80 -21.55 -0.54
C ASP A 52 -6.08 -20.05 -0.66
N GLU A 53 -7.14 -19.70 -1.40
CA GLU A 53 -7.61 -18.31 -1.51
C GLU A 53 -7.82 -17.68 -0.13
N VAL A 54 -7.25 -16.49 0.06
CA VAL A 54 -7.41 -15.71 1.30
C VAL A 54 -8.25 -14.48 1.03
N ILE A 55 -9.26 -14.27 1.87
CA ILE A 55 -10.09 -13.07 1.85
C ILE A 55 -9.85 -12.30 3.14
N LEU A 56 -9.27 -11.11 3.01
CA LEU A 56 -9.10 -10.17 4.12
C LEU A 56 -10.24 -9.17 4.11
N GLU A 57 -10.94 -9.05 5.23
CA GLU A 57 -12.03 -8.10 5.40
C GLU A 57 -11.62 -6.90 6.27
N ASN A 58 -12.40 -5.82 6.20
CA ASN A 58 -12.18 -4.58 6.93
C ASN A 58 -10.78 -3.97 6.72
N VAL A 59 -10.19 -4.14 5.53
CA VAL A 59 -8.90 -3.55 5.20
C VAL A 59 -9.06 -2.05 4.96
N PRO A 60 -8.27 -1.17 5.60
CA PRO A 60 -8.36 0.28 5.39
C PRO A 60 -7.98 0.66 3.95
N ASP A 61 -8.57 1.74 3.44
CA ASP A 61 -8.21 2.31 2.15
C ASP A 61 -7.25 3.48 2.34
N ILE A 62 -5.96 3.16 2.34
CA ILE A 62 -4.87 4.09 2.60
C ILE A 62 -3.68 3.69 1.72
N GLU A 63 -2.81 4.66 1.46
CA GLU A 63 -1.66 4.54 0.56
C GLU A 63 -0.77 3.34 0.90
N ASP A 64 -0.43 3.12 2.18
CA ASP A 64 0.40 1.99 2.60
C ASP A 64 -0.15 0.62 2.17
N ILE A 65 -1.48 0.44 2.19
CA ILE A 65 -2.12 -0.79 1.71
C ILE A 65 -2.06 -0.85 0.18
N GLN A 66 -2.30 0.25 -0.50
CA GLN A 66 -2.28 0.31 -1.96
C GLN A 66 -0.87 -0.04 -2.49
N THR A 67 0.16 0.61 -1.96
CA THR A 67 1.57 0.33 -2.26
C THR A 67 1.90 -1.15 -2.02
N MET A 68 1.45 -1.72 -0.89
CA MET A 68 1.69 -3.14 -0.63
C MET A 68 0.99 -4.06 -1.64
N THR A 69 -0.27 -3.77 -2.00
CA THR A 69 -0.97 -4.57 -3.02
C THR A 69 -0.31 -4.49 -4.39
N GLU A 70 0.27 -3.34 -4.75
CA GLU A 70 1.03 -3.17 -5.99
C GLU A 70 2.31 -3.99 -5.97
N LEU A 71 3.08 -3.95 -4.88
CA LEU A 71 4.26 -4.79 -4.71
C LEU A 71 3.92 -6.29 -4.84
N ILE A 72 2.81 -6.73 -4.25
CA ILE A 72 2.34 -8.12 -4.39
C ILE A 72 2.00 -8.46 -5.85
N ARG A 73 1.39 -7.55 -6.61
CA ARG A 73 1.14 -7.75 -8.05
C ARG A 73 2.43 -7.86 -8.85
N GLU A 74 3.47 -7.09 -8.50
CA GLU A 74 4.78 -7.18 -9.17
C GLU A 74 5.45 -8.55 -8.95
N LEU A 75 5.14 -9.23 -7.84
CA LEU A 75 5.54 -10.62 -7.60
C LEU A 75 4.70 -11.64 -8.39
N SER A 76 3.88 -11.18 -9.34
CA SER A 76 2.97 -11.99 -10.15
C SER A 76 1.88 -12.72 -9.36
N ILE A 77 1.65 -12.33 -8.10
CA ILE A 77 0.57 -12.88 -7.28
C ILE A 77 -0.73 -12.15 -7.63
N LYS A 78 -1.77 -12.93 -7.93
CA LYS A 78 -3.08 -12.38 -8.27
C LYS A 78 -3.76 -11.86 -7.00
N ILE A 79 -4.00 -10.56 -6.97
CA ILE A 79 -4.64 -9.86 -5.85
C ILE A 79 -5.67 -8.86 -6.37
N ARG A 80 -6.87 -8.89 -5.79
CA ARG A 80 -8.01 -8.03 -6.16
C ARG A 80 -8.56 -7.34 -4.92
N ARG A 81 -8.93 -6.05 -5.06
CA ARG A 81 -9.61 -5.29 -4.01
C ARG A 81 -11.05 -5.01 -4.43
N GLU A 82 -11.99 -5.20 -3.50
CA GLU A 82 -13.38 -4.78 -3.65
C GLU A 82 -13.83 -4.10 -2.35
N GLY A 83 -13.95 -2.76 -2.38
CA GLY A 83 -14.23 -1.96 -1.18
C GLY A 83 -13.17 -2.15 -0.08
N ARG A 84 -13.61 -2.66 1.08
CA ARG A 84 -12.74 -2.99 2.23
C ARG A 84 -12.30 -4.45 2.26
N LYS A 85 -12.53 -5.21 1.19
CA LYS A 85 -12.07 -6.59 1.06
C LYS A 85 -10.89 -6.69 0.10
N ILE A 86 -9.93 -7.54 0.43
CA ILE A 86 -8.83 -7.93 -0.43
C ILE A 86 -8.89 -9.45 -0.61
N PHE A 87 -8.90 -9.88 -1.87
CA PHE A 87 -8.83 -11.27 -2.29
C PHE A 87 -7.42 -11.54 -2.77
N ILE A 88 -6.75 -12.51 -2.15
CA ILE A 88 -5.43 -13.01 -2.54
C ILE A 88 -5.64 -14.42 -3.08
N PHE A 89 -5.27 -14.64 -4.33
CA PHE A 89 -5.35 -15.93 -4.98
C PHE A 89 -3.94 -16.51 -5.07
N PRO A 90 -3.61 -17.58 -4.34
CA PRO A 90 -2.36 -18.27 -4.53
C PRO A 90 -2.32 -18.83 -5.94
N ASP A 91 -1.36 -18.36 -6.74
CA ASP A 91 -1.03 -18.99 -8.00
C ASP A 91 0.12 -19.96 -7.73
N LYS A 92 -0.14 -21.27 -7.86
CA LYS A 92 0.88 -22.32 -7.77
C LYS A 92 1.68 -22.47 -9.06
N SER A 93 1.34 -21.69 -10.09
CA SER A 93 2.09 -21.66 -11.34
C SER A 93 3.39 -20.89 -11.10
N PRO A 94 4.56 -21.44 -11.47
CA PRO A 94 5.80 -20.68 -11.40
C PRO A 94 5.65 -19.39 -12.23
N PRO A 95 6.22 -18.26 -11.78
CA PRO A 95 6.18 -17.03 -12.56
C PRO A 95 6.74 -17.31 -13.94
N GLU A 96 5.93 -17.09 -14.98
CA GLU A 96 6.28 -17.43 -16.37
C GLU A 96 7.57 -16.71 -16.81
N LYS A 97 7.85 -15.55 -16.20
CA LYS A 97 9.14 -14.83 -16.28
C LYS A 97 9.45 -14.15 -14.95
N ILE A 98 10.69 -14.28 -14.49
CA ILE A 98 11.23 -13.43 -13.42
C ILE A 98 11.32 -11.99 -13.98
N PRO A 99 10.77 -10.97 -13.30
CA PRO A 99 10.90 -9.59 -13.73
C PRO A 99 12.37 -9.23 -13.94
N GLU A 100 12.73 -8.68 -15.11
CA GLU A 100 14.13 -8.37 -15.47
C GLU A 100 14.84 -7.46 -14.45
N LYS A 101 14.07 -6.65 -13.72
CA LYS A 101 14.56 -5.79 -12.63
C LYS A 101 15.17 -6.58 -11.46
N LEU A 102 14.75 -7.83 -11.26
CA LEU A 102 15.26 -8.75 -10.23
C LEU A 102 16.33 -9.71 -10.77
N ALA A 103 16.42 -9.87 -12.09
CA ALA A 103 17.34 -10.79 -12.76
C ALA A 103 18.75 -10.22 -12.99
N LYS A 104 19.00 -8.96 -12.62
CA LYS A 104 20.31 -8.32 -12.76
C LYS A 104 21.10 -8.39 -11.46
N LYS A 105 22.11 -9.26 -11.44
CA LYS A 105 23.33 -9.12 -10.65
C LYS A 105 24.53 -9.40 -11.55
#